data_AF-A0A350LU12-F1
#
_entry.id   AF-A0A350LU12-F1
#
_cell.length_a   1.000
_cell.length_b   1.000
_cell.length_c   1.000
_cell.angle_alpha   90.00
_cell.angle_beta   90.00
_cell.angle_gamma   90.00
#
_symmetry.space_group_name_H-M   'P 1'
#
loop_
_entity.id
_entity.type
_entity.pdbx_description
1 polymer ?
#
loop_
_entity_poly.entity_id
_entity_poly.type
_entity_poly.pdbx_seq_one_letter_code
_entity_poly.pdbx_strand_id
1 'polypeptide(L)'
;VLMGGVPGVGPARVIVIGGGVVGTHAARIAAGMGADVTVLDRSLPRLRYLDDVFGEMFKTGYSSAGLLDELLPQADMVIGAVLIPGAAAPKLVRRDQFPMMKPGAALVDVAIDQGGCFETSRATTHADPVYEVDGIMHYCVANMPGAVARTSTLALGNATMPFMLALADKGWKRACAEDPHLLAGLNVHAGQLTYAAVGEALGIETVHPEALL
;
A
#
# COMPACT_ATOMS: atom_id res chain seq x y z
N VAL A 1 13.24 -4.64 18.83
CA VAL A 1 13.49 -6.04 18.40
C VAL A 1 14.49 -6.03 17.24
N LEU A 2 15.42 -6.98 17.17
CA LEU A 2 16.30 -7.15 16.01
C LEU A 2 15.60 -8.06 14.99
N MET A 3 15.44 -7.59 13.74
CA MET A 3 14.62 -8.29 12.72
C MET A 3 14.95 -9.77 12.57
N GLY A 4 16.23 -10.09 12.36
CA GLY A 4 16.69 -11.49 12.17
C GLY A 4 16.99 -12.24 13.46
N GLY A 5 16.88 -11.60 14.63
CA GLY A 5 17.40 -12.16 15.87
C GLY A 5 18.91 -12.45 15.78
N VAL A 6 19.36 -13.42 16.56
CA VAL A 6 20.74 -13.96 16.55
C VAL A 6 20.69 -15.44 16.92
N PRO A 7 21.72 -16.26 16.65
CA PRO A 7 21.73 -17.64 17.10
C PRO A 7 21.41 -17.77 18.60
N GLY A 8 20.31 -18.47 18.92
CA GLY A 8 19.78 -18.61 20.28
C GLY A 8 18.65 -17.62 20.66
N VAL A 9 18.31 -16.65 19.82
CA VAL A 9 17.23 -15.67 20.04
C VAL A 9 16.36 -15.58 18.79
N GLY A 10 15.05 -15.75 18.96
CA GLY A 10 14.09 -15.73 17.83
C GLY A 10 14.05 -14.38 17.09
N PRO A 11 13.69 -14.40 15.80
CA PRO A 11 13.54 -13.19 14.99
C PRO A 11 12.27 -12.39 15.34
N ALA A 12 12.17 -11.18 14.80
CA ALA A 12 10.93 -10.41 14.84
C ALA A 12 9.83 -11.12 14.04
N ARG A 13 8.59 -11.07 14.54
CA ARG A 13 7.40 -11.57 13.83
C ARG A 13 6.70 -10.41 13.11
N VAL A 14 6.60 -10.51 11.79
CA VAL A 14 6.00 -9.49 10.93
C VAL A 14 4.76 -10.03 10.23
N ILE A 15 3.65 -9.33 10.39
CA ILE A 15 2.44 -9.58 9.61
C ILE A 15 2.38 -8.56 8.49
N VAL A 16 2.13 -8.99 7.26
CA VAL A 16 1.85 -8.09 6.13
C VAL A 16 0.40 -8.32 5.67
N ILE A 17 -0.44 -7.30 5.77
CA ILE A 17 -1.85 -7.39 5.39
C ILE A 17 -2.01 -6.80 3.99
N GLY A 18 -2.31 -7.66 3.01
CA GLY A 18 -2.36 -7.35 1.58
C GLY A 18 -1.15 -7.93 0.86
N GLY A 19 -1.38 -8.86 -0.07
CA GLY A 19 -0.37 -9.56 -0.84
C GLY A 19 -0.05 -8.92 -2.20
N GLY A 20 -0.54 -7.70 -2.48
CA GLY A 20 -0.26 -6.96 -3.72
C GLY A 20 1.20 -6.55 -3.87
N VAL A 21 1.49 -5.60 -4.77
CA VAL A 21 2.86 -5.14 -5.05
C VAL A 21 3.56 -4.65 -3.77
N VAL A 22 2.93 -3.74 -3.03
CA VAL A 22 3.47 -3.18 -1.78
C VAL A 22 3.78 -4.29 -0.78
N GLY A 23 2.80 -5.14 -0.48
CA GLY A 23 2.96 -6.18 0.54
C GLY A 23 3.99 -7.25 0.16
N THR A 24 4.07 -7.62 -1.11
CA THR A 24 5.08 -8.57 -1.59
C THR A 24 6.50 -8.04 -1.37
N HIS A 25 6.74 -6.77 -1.71
CA HIS A 25 8.05 -6.15 -1.50
C HIS A 25 8.35 -5.95 -0.01
N ALA A 26 7.36 -5.54 0.78
CA ALA A 26 7.51 -5.42 2.23
C ALA A 26 7.89 -6.77 2.87
N ALA A 27 7.17 -7.84 2.52
CA ALA A 27 7.43 -9.19 3.01
C ALA A 27 8.81 -9.69 2.60
N ARG A 28 9.18 -9.51 1.32
CA ARG A 28 10.50 -9.90 0.81
C ARG A 28 11.65 -9.20 1.54
N ILE A 29 11.53 -7.90 1.81
CA ILE A 29 12.57 -7.15 2.53
C ILE A 29 12.64 -7.59 4.00
N ALA A 30 11.50 -7.69 4.69
CA ALA A 30 11.45 -8.13 6.08
C ALA A 30 12.03 -9.54 6.25
N ALA A 31 11.65 -10.49 5.39
CA ALA A 31 12.19 -11.84 5.38
C ALA A 31 13.69 -11.86 5.03
N GLY A 32 14.13 -11.03 4.08
CA GLY A 32 15.54 -10.85 3.75
C GLY A 32 16.38 -10.28 4.90
N MET A 33 15.76 -9.58 5.85
CA MET A 33 16.38 -9.14 7.11
C MET A 33 16.36 -10.23 8.20
N GLY A 34 15.83 -11.42 7.90
CA GLY A 34 15.72 -12.58 8.78
C GLY A 34 14.45 -12.66 9.62
N ALA A 35 13.47 -11.78 9.39
CA ALA A 35 12.23 -11.80 10.16
C ALA A 35 11.35 -13.04 9.83
N ASP A 36 10.55 -13.46 10.79
CA ASP A 36 9.47 -14.43 10.57
C ASP A 36 8.24 -13.70 10.02
N VAL A 37 7.99 -13.86 8.71
CA VAL A 37 6.97 -13.09 7.99
C VAL A 37 5.78 -13.96 7.60
N THR A 38 4.57 -13.43 7.82
CA THR A 38 3.32 -14.00 7.29
C THR A 38 2.55 -12.94 6.48
N VAL A 39 2.26 -13.24 5.23
CA VAL A 39 1.45 -12.39 4.34
C VAL A 39 0.00 -12.86 4.33
N LEU A 40 -0.92 -11.94 4.62
CA LEU A 40 -2.37 -12.19 4.63
C LEU A 40 -3.03 -11.55 3.41
N ASP A 41 -3.82 -12.32 2.65
CA ASP A 41 -4.63 -11.82 1.53
C ASP A 41 -5.95 -12.60 1.42
N ARG A 42 -6.96 -12.04 0.74
CA ARG A 42 -8.24 -12.72 0.46
C ARG A 42 -8.23 -13.48 -0.86
N SER A 43 -7.33 -13.15 -1.78
CA SER A 43 -7.22 -13.78 -3.09
C SER A 43 -6.41 -15.07 -3.00
N LEU A 44 -7.10 -16.22 -3.01
CA LEU A 44 -6.43 -17.53 -3.06
C LEU A 44 -5.47 -17.68 -4.27
N PRO A 45 -5.82 -17.22 -5.50
CA PRO A 45 -4.86 -17.20 -6.60
C PRO A 45 -3.60 -16.38 -6.29
N ARG A 46 -3.75 -15.25 -5.58
CA ARG A 46 -2.60 -14.42 -5.20
C ARG A 46 -1.73 -15.12 -4.17
N LEU A 47 -2.32 -15.73 -3.15
CA LEU A 47 -1.58 -16.49 -2.13
C LEU A 47 -0.83 -17.66 -2.76
N ARG A 48 -1.45 -18.40 -3.69
CA ARG A 48 -0.79 -19.48 -4.43
C ARG A 48 0.45 -18.98 -5.18
N TYR A 49 0.32 -17.88 -5.93
CA TYR A 49 1.46 -17.29 -6.61
C TYR A 49 2.59 -16.89 -5.64
N LEU A 50 2.24 -16.31 -4.49
CA LEU A 50 3.23 -15.93 -3.49
C LEU A 50 3.93 -17.15 -2.89
N ASP A 51 3.20 -18.23 -2.66
CA ASP A 51 3.76 -19.50 -2.18
C ASP A 51 4.69 -20.14 -3.23
N ASP A 52 4.24 -20.22 -4.49
CA ASP A 52 5.02 -20.79 -5.60
C ASP A 52 6.37 -20.06 -5.81
N VAL A 53 6.40 -18.73 -5.58
CA VAL A 53 7.58 -17.88 -5.84
C VAL A 53 8.43 -17.64 -4.59
N PHE A 54 7.81 -17.57 -3.41
CA PHE A 54 8.45 -17.11 -2.17
C PHE A 54 8.21 -18.02 -0.96
N GLY A 55 7.68 -19.23 -1.13
CA GLY A 55 7.36 -20.15 -0.02
C GLY A 55 8.54 -20.51 0.89
N GLU A 56 9.77 -20.39 0.40
CA GLU A 56 11.00 -20.55 1.22
C GLU A 56 11.36 -19.30 2.05
N MET A 57 10.82 -18.13 1.70
CA MET A 57 11.13 -16.86 2.34
C MET A 57 10.09 -16.44 3.38
N PHE A 58 8.80 -16.63 3.10
CA PHE A 58 7.73 -16.20 4.00
C PHE A 58 6.47 -17.05 3.86
N LYS A 59 5.66 -17.06 4.92
CA LYS A 59 4.39 -17.78 4.98
C LYS A 59 3.28 -16.96 4.33
N THR A 60 2.28 -17.66 3.81
CA THR A 60 1.05 -17.04 3.30
C THR A 60 -0.17 -17.56 4.09
N GLY A 61 -1.18 -16.70 4.26
CA GLY A 61 -2.39 -17.04 5.01
C GLY A 61 -3.63 -16.36 4.46
N TYR A 62 -4.78 -17.04 4.49
CA TYR A 62 -6.04 -16.43 4.10
C TYR A 62 -6.49 -15.40 5.14
N SER A 63 -6.72 -14.17 4.70
CA SER A 63 -7.06 -13.03 5.56
C SER A 63 -8.48 -13.17 6.15
N SER A 64 -8.58 -13.84 7.29
CA SER A 64 -9.77 -13.94 8.13
C SER A 64 -9.56 -13.22 9.48
N ALA A 65 -10.66 -12.79 10.12
CA ALA A 65 -10.59 -12.16 11.44
C ALA A 65 -9.93 -13.08 12.47
N GLY A 66 -10.31 -14.37 12.49
CA GLY A 66 -9.76 -15.35 13.43
C GLY A 66 -8.24 -15.55 13.28
N LEU A 67 -7.73 -15.65 12.05
CA LEU A 67 -6.28 -15.77 11.85
C LEU A 67 -5.54 -14.49 12.25
N LEU A 68 -6.12 -13.31 11.97
CA LEU A 68 -5.52 -12.06 12.39
C LEU A 68 -5.46 -11.96 13.92
N ASP A 69 -6.54 -12.33 14.62
CA ASP A 69 -6.60 -12.37 16.08
C ASP A 69 -5.60 -13.37 16.70
N GLU A 70 -5.29 -14.47 16.02
CA GLU A 70 -4.27 -15.44 16.45
C GLU A 70 -2.83 -14.87 16.32
N LEU A 71 -2.58 -14.11 15.26
CA LEU A 71 -1.25 -13.62 14.92
C LEU A 71 -0.90 -12.30 15.63
N LEU A 72 -1.87 -11.42 15.86
CA LEU A 72 -1.66 -10.09 16.46
C LEU A 72 -0.92 -10.12 17.82
N PRO A 73 -1.21 -11.04 18.76
CA PRO A 73 -0.50 -11.09 20.04
C PRO A 73 0.97 -11.46 19.93
N GLN A 74 1.34 -12.03 18.78
CA GLN A 74 2.66 -12.53 18.50
C GLN A 74 3.49 -11.53 17.68
N ALA A 75 2.85 -10.57 17.03
CA ALA A 75 3.49 -9.64 16.11
C ALA A 75 4.34 -8.60 16.84
N ASP A 76 5.54 -8.38 16.32
CA ASP A 76 6.38 -7.23 16.67
C ASP A 76 6.13 -6.06 15.69
N MET A 77 5.67 -6.37 14.49
CA MET A 77 5.31 -5.39 13.46
C MET A 77 4.15 -5.88 12.59
N VAL A 78 3.26 -4.97 12.21
CA VAL A 78 2.22 -5.18 11.21
C VAL A 78 2.35 -4.13 10.12
N ILE A 79 2.44 -4.58 8.86
CA ILE A 79 2.51 -3.72 7.68
C ILE A 79 1.17 -3.76 6.97
N GLY A 80 0.49 -2.62 6.94
CA GLY A 80 -0.74 -2.40 6.21
C GLY A 80 -0.47 -2.09 4.75
N ALA A 81 -0.78 -3.04 3.85
CA ALA A 81 -0.50 -2.97 2.42
C ALA A 81 -1.75 -3.24 1.57
N VAL A 82 -2.94 -3.00 2.12
CA VAL A 82 -4.22 -3.18 1.42
C VAL A 82 -4.54 -1.93 0.61
N LEU A 83 -4.82 -2.11 -0.67
CA LEU A 83 -5.30 -1.07 -1.57
C LEU A 83 -6.60 -1.55 -2.21
N ILE A 84 -7.68 -0.79 -2.03
CA ILE A 84 -8.91 -0.95 -2.80
C ILE A 84 -8.98 0.23 -3.78
N PRO A 85 -8.85 0.02 -5.10
CA PRO A 85 -8.91 1.12 -6.06
C PRO A 85 -10.21 1.92 -5.93
N GLY A 86 -10.09 3.24 -5.74
CA GLY A 86 -11.24 4.15 -5.70
C GLY A 86 -12.08 4.11 -4.42
N ALA A 87 -11.65 3.39 -3.37
CA ALA A 87 -12.39 3.31 -2.11
C ALA A 87 -11.45 3.46 -0.90
N ALA A 88 -12.02 3.92 0.22
CA ALA A 88 -11.29 3.98 1.49
C ALA A 88 -10.82 2.58 1.91
N ALA A 89 -9.62 2.51 2.47
CA ALA A 89 -9.09 1.25 2.99
C ALA A 89 -9.95 0.75 4.17
N PRO A 90 -10.28 -0.56 4.23
CA PRO A 90 -11.01 -1.12 5.35
C PRO A 90 -10.15 -1.05 6.62
N LYS A 91 -10.79 -0.83 7.78
CA LYS A 91 -10.13 -0.84 9.09
C LYS A 91 -9.94 -2.27 9.56
N LEU A 92 -8.76 -2.84 9.29
CA LEU A 92 -8.44 -4.26 9.49
C LEU A 92 -7.91 -4.56 10.88
N VAL A 93 -7.14 -3.63 11.47
CA VAL A 93 -6.76 -3.68 12.89
C VAL A 93 -7.51 -2.56 13.62
N ARG A 94 -8.30 -2.95 14.60
CA ARG A 94 -9.14 -2.09 15.42
C ARG A 94 -8.46 -1.78 16.75
N ARG A 95 -8.82 -0.65 17.35
CA ARG A 95 -8.27 -0.19 18.64
C ARG A 95 -8.57 -1.18 19.78
N ASP A 96 -9.71 -1.86 19.73
CA ASP A 96 -10.10 -2.91 20.70
C ASP A 96 -9.15 -4.12 20.69
N GLN A 97 -8.37 -4.32 19.63
CA GLN A 97 -7.34 -5.36 19.52
C GLN A 97 -5.97 -4.92 20.05
N PHE A 98 -5.79 -3.67 20.48
CA PHE A 98 -4.47 -3.22 20.99
C PHE A 98 -4.08 -3.87 22.31
N PRO A 99 -4.99 -4.12 23.28
CA PRO A 99 -4.63 -4.79 24.53
C PRO A 99 -4.06 -6.20 24.36
N MET A 100 -4.34 -6.88 23.24
CA MET A 100 -3.78 -8.20 22.95
C MET A 100 -2.44 -8.14 22.22
N MET A 101 -2.05 -6.99 21.67
CA MET A 101 -0.76 -6.81 21.00
C MET A 101 0.39 -6.63 22.01
N LYS A 102 1.63 -6.85 21.55
CA LYS A 102 2.81 -6.58 22.39
C LYS A 102 2.97 -5.07 22.60
N PRO A 103 3.27 -4.63 23.84
CA PRO A 103 3.69 -3.25 24.08
C PRO A 103 4.91 -2.89 23.20
N GLY A 104 4.84 -1.75 22.53
CA GLY A 104 5.87 -1.28 21.60
C GLY A 104 5.85 -1.94 20.22
N ALA A 105 4.86 -2.77 19.90
CA ALA A 105 4.67 -3.27 18.54
C ALA A 105 4.45 -2.10 17.56
N ALA A 106 4.92 -2.28 16.33
CA ALA A 106 4.86 -1.25 15.30
C ALA A 106 3.78 -1.52 14.25
N LEU A 107 2.94 -0.53 13.98
CA LEU A 107 1.99 -0.50 12.88
C LEU A 107 2.52 0.43 11.78
N VAL A 108 2.84 -0.12 10.61
CA VAL A 108 3.31 0.62 9.44
C VAL A 108 2.19 0.65 8.41
N ASP A 109 1.50 1.79 8.29
CA ASP A 109 0.34 1.91 7.41
C ASP A 109 0.74 2.53 6.06
N VAL A 110 0.99 1.67 5.06
CA VAL A 110 1.31 2.11 3.70
C VAL A 110 0.05 2.54 2.94
N ALA A 111 -1.14 2.14 3.42
CA ALA A 111 -2.42 2.55 2.84
C ALA A 111 -2.89 3.93 3.32
N ILE A 112 -2.02 4.70 4.00
CA ILE A 112 -2.39 5.98 4.60
C ILE A 112 -2.88 7.02 3.59
N ASP A 113 -2.36 6.98 2.35
CA ASP A 113 -2.78 7.87 1.26
C ASP A 113 -4.27 7.67 0.88
N GLN A 114 -4.90 6.57 1.32
CA GLN A 114 -6.32 6.24 1.14
C GLN A 114 -7.08 6.18 2.48
N GLY A 115 -6.58 6.87 3.51
CA GLY A 115 -7.18 6.95 4.84
C GLY A 115 -6.71 5.88 5.84
N GLY A 116 -5.82 4.98 5.43
CA GLY A 116 -5.17 3.99 6.29
C GLY A 116 -6.04 2.76 6.61
N CYS A 117 -5.39 1.61 6.79
CA CYS A 117 -6.05 0.34 7.10
C CYS A 117 -6.09 0.00 8.59
N PHE A 118 -5.51 0.82 9.47
CA PHE A 118 -5.71 0.73 10.92
C PHE A 118 -6.70 1.79 11.40
N GLU A 119 -7.50 1.46 12.42
CA GLU A 119 -8.55 2.35 12.93
C GLU A 119 -7.99 3.67 13.47
N THR A 120 -6.84 3.62 14.14
CA THR A 120 -6.16 4.76 14.77
C THR A 120 -5.11 5.43 13.88
N SER A 121 -5.05 5.05 12.59
CA SER A 121 -4.14 5.67 11.62
C SER A 121 -4.51 7.13 11.35
N ARG A 122 -3.53 8.03 11.47
CA ARG A 122 -3.57 9.42 11.01
C ARG A 122 -2.31 9.71 10.21
N ALA A 123 -2.45 10.48 9.13
CA ALA A 123 -1.30 10.81 8.28
C ALA A 123 -0.23 11.57 9.09
N THR A 124 1.02 11.12 8.96
CA THR A 124 2.20 11.78 9.52
C THR A 124 3.10 12.30 8.41
N THR A 125 4.20 12.95 8.78
CA THR A 125 5.16 13.53 7.82
C THR A 125 6.54 12.95 8.04
N HIS A 126 7.45 13.11 7.07
CA HIS A 126 8.85 12.71 7.28
C HIS A 126 9.53 13.43 8.45
N ALA A 127 9.07 14.64 8.83
CA ALA A 127 9.63 15.41 9.95
C ALA A 127 9.14 14.93 11.32
N ASP A 128 7.91 14.43 11.39
CA ASP A 128 7.31 13.85 12.60
C ASP A 128 6.60 12.55 12.21
N PRO A 129 7.36 11.44 12.06
CA PRO A 129 6.89 10.26 11.32
C PRO A 129 6.10 9.27 12.15
N VAL A 130 6.25 9.32 13.48
CA VAL A 130 5.69 8.32 14.38
C VAL A 130 4.89 8.94 15.52
N TYR A 131 3.91 8.21 16.00
CA TYR A 131 3.18 8.52 17.23
C TYR A 131 2.76 7.23 17.93
N GLU A 132 2.43 7.33 19.21
CA GLU A 132 1.99 6.19 20.01
C GLU A 132 0.50 6.30 20.34
N VAL A 133 -0.22 5.17 20.31
CA VAL A 133 -1.58 5.04 20.80
C VAL A 133 -1.67 3.76 21.62
N ASP A 134 -2.05 3.87 22.89
CA ASP A 134 -2.21 2.76 23.83
C ASP A 134 -1.01 1.78 23.85
N GLY A 135 0.22 2.30 23.81
CA GLY A 135 1.46 1.51 23.80
C GLY A 135 1.86 0.93 22.43
N ILE A 136 1.14 1.26 21.36
CA ILE A 136 1.40 0.80 19.99
C ILE A 136 1.96 1.93 19.13
N MET A 137 3.12 1.71 18.53
CA MET A 137 3.80 2.68 17.68
C MET A 137 3.21 2.69 16.29
N HIS A 138 2.87 3.86 15.77
CA HIS A 138 2.32 4.04 14.43
C HIS A 138 3.33 4.76 13.55
N TYR A 139 3.53 4.26 12.33
CA TYR A 139 4.23 4.94 11.25
C TYR A 139 3.27 5.07 10.07
N CYS A 140 2.85 6.29 9.78
CA CYS A 140 1.78 6.59 8.82
C CYS A 140 2.20 7.72 7.88
N VAL A 141 3.46 7.74 7.45
CA VAL A 141 3.99 8.81 6.61
C VAL A 141 3.40 8.70 5.21
N ALA A 142 2.69 9.75 4.78
CA ALA A 142 2.24 9.87 3.40
C ALA A 142 3.43 10.12 2.47
N ASN A 143 3.32 9.70 1.19
CA ASN A 143 4.40 9.87 0.21
C ASN A 143 5.75 9.28 0.70
N MET A 144 5.74 8.03 1.18
CA MET A 144 6.96 7.30 1.57
C MET A 144 8.06 7.30 0.49
N PRO A 145 7.76 7.18 -0.83
CA PRO A 145 8.79 7.21 -1.87
C PRO A 145 9.61 8.51 -1.93
N GLY A 146 9.11 9.60 -1.35
CA GLY A 146 9.82 10.88 -1.24
C GLY A 146 11.13 10.80 -0.43
N ALA A 147 11.23 9.86 0.52
CA ALA A 147 12.45 9.67 1.32
C ALA A 147 13.62 9.07 0.52
N VAL A 148 13.33 8.45 -0.63
CA VAL A 148 14.33 7.76 -1.48
C VAL A 148 14.32 8.32 -2.90
N ALA A 149 14.35 9.66 -3.00
CA ALA A 149 14.18 10.43 -4.23
C ALA A 149 14.97 9.91 -5.43
N ARG A 150 16.26 9.56 -5.27
CA ARG A 150 17.05 9.03 -6.39
C ARG A 150 16.41 7.78 -7.02
N THR A 151 15.97 6.84 -6.20
CA THR A 151 15.38 5.58 -6.66
C THR A 151 13.96 5.80 -7.18
N SER A 152 13.13 6.54 -6.46
CA SER A 152 11.74 6.80 -6.83
C SER A 152 11.61 7.65 -8.10
N THR A 153 12.46 8.66 -8.28
CA THR A 153 12.51 9.47 -9.52
C THR A 153 12.86 8.61 -10.73
N LEU A 154 13.88 7.74 -10.63
CA LEU A 154 14.25 6.86 -11.74
C LEU A 154 13.12 5.85 -12.06
N ALA A 155 12.52 5.25 -11.03
CA ALA A 155 11.43 4.29 -11.20
C ALA A 155 10.20 4.95 -11.86
N LEU A 156 9.76 6.10 -11.35
CA LEU A 156 8.64 6.85 -11.92
C LEU A 156 8.96 7.35 -13.34
N GLY A 157 10.18 7.85 -13.56
CA GLY A 157 10.64 8.30 -14.87
C GLY A 157 10.57 7.18 -15.91
N ASN A 158 11.09 5.99 -15.60
CA ASN A 158 11.04 4.84 -16.52
C ASN A 158 9.60 4.43 -16.88
N ALA A 159 8.68 4.50 -15.92
CA ALA A 159 7.27 4.15 -16.15
C ALA A 159 6.51 5.22 -16.95
N THR A 160 6.87 6.51 -16.79
CA THR A 160 6.13 7.64 -17.38
C THR A 160 6.73 8.14 -18.69
N MET A 161 8.01 7.88 -18.96
CA MET A 161 8.72 8.38 -20.13
C MET A 161 8.01 8.09 -21.46
N PRO A 162 7.48 6.87 -21.74
CA PRO A 162 6.79 6.61 -23.00
C PRO A 162 5.57 7.53 -23.22
N PHE A 163 4.79 7.78 -22.16
CA PHE A 163 3.63 8.68 -22.21
C PHE A 163 4.04 10.14 -22.38
N MET A 164 5.10 10.57 -21.69
CA MET A 164 5.64 11.93 -21.83
C MET A 164 6.11 12.22 -23.26
N LEU A 165 6.81 11.28 -23.90
CA LEU A 165 7.24 11.41 -25.29
C LEU A 165 6.04 11.45 -26.25
N ALA A 166 5.06 10.57 -26.05
CA ALA A 166 3.84 10.57 -26.87
C ALA A 166 3.09 11.92 -26.79
N LEU A 167 2.97 12.49 -25.58
CA LEU A 167 2.38 13.81 -25.37
C LEU A 167 3.18 14.93 -26.05
N ALA A 168 4.51 14.89 -25.96
CA ALA A 168 5.39 15.90 -26.55
C ALA A 168 5.35 15.87 -28.08
N ASP A 169 5.39 14.68 -28.69
CA ASP A 169 5.47 14.52 -30.14
C ASP A 169 4.13 14.72 -30.85
N LYS A 170 3.03 14.30 -30.21
CA LYS A 170 1.70 14.24 -30.85
C LYS A 170 0.73 15.31 -30.33
N GLY A 171 1.03 15.93 -29.19
CA GLY A 171 0.06 16.70 -28.41
C GLY A 171 -0.96 15.80 -27.70
N TRP A 172 -1.61 16.32 -26.66
CA TRP A 172 -2.50 15.53 -25.79
C TRP A 172 -3.66 14.85 -26.54
N LYS A 173 -4.30 15.59 -27.46
CA LYS A 173 -5.52 15.14 -28.14
C LYS A 173 -5.27 13.87 -28.97
N ARG A 174 -4.24 13.90 -29.81
CA ARG A 174 -3.84 12.75 -30.61
C ARG A 174 -3.22 11.63 -29.76
N ALA A 175 -2.40 11.97 -28.77
CA ALA A 175 -1.81 10.96 -27.89
C ALA A 175 -2.87 10.16 -27.12
N CYS A 176 -3.88 10.83 -26.55
CA CYS A 176 -4.99 10.16 -25.87
C CYS A 176 -5.88 9.38 -26.85
N ALA A 177 -6.13 9.87 -28.06
CA ALA A 177 -6.90 9.13 -29.07
C ALA A 177 -6.22 7.82 -29.52
N GLU A 178 -4.89 7.78 -29.53
CA GLU A 178 -4.11 6.62 -29.94
C GLU A 178 -3.75 5.67 -28.78
N ASP A 179 -3.84 6.12 -27.53
CA ASP A 179 -3.49 5.35 -26.33
C ASP A 179 -4.63 5.37 -25.29
N PRO A 180 -5.40 4.28 -25.14
CA PRO A 180 -6.50 4.22 -24.20
C PRO A 180 -6.05 4.31 -22.73
N HIS A 181 -4.81 3.93 -22.40
CA HIS A 181 -4.27 4.09 -21.05
C HIS A 181 -4.00 5.55 -20.74
N LEU A 182 -3.51 6.31 -21.72
CA LEU A 182 -3.31 7.74 -21.57
C LEU A 182 -4.65 8.49 -21.52
N LEU A 183 -5.63 8.09 -22.34
CA LEU A 183 -7.00 8.61 -22.29
C LEU A 183 -7.65 8.42 -20.92
N ALA A 184 -7.48 7.24 -20.31
CA ALA A 184 -7.97 6.96 -18.97
C ALA A 184 -7.34 7.87 -17.88
N GLY A 185 -6.19 8.49 -18.18
CA GLY A 185 -5.54 9.49 -17.33
C GLY A 185 -6.07 10.92 -17.52
N LEU A 186 -6.88 11.19 -18.55
CA LEU A 186 -7.49 12.51 -18.75
C LEU A 186 -8.51 12.77 -17.64
N ASN A 187 -8.22 13.76 -16.79
CA ASN A 187 -9.09 14.12 -15.66
C ASN A 187 -9.88 15.40 -15.91
N VAL A 188 -9.26 16.44 -16.47
CA VAL A 188 -9.88 17.75 -16.68
C VAL A 188 -9.41 18.36 -18.00
N HIS A 189 -10.33 18.91 -18.78
CA HIS A 189 -10.01 19.73 -19.95
C HIS A 189 -11.06 20.83 -20.17
N ALA A 190 -10.60 22.07 -20.42
CA ALA A 190 -11.47 23.21 -20.73
C ALA A 190 -12.65 23.42 -19.74
N GLY A 191 -12.39 23.21 -18.44
CA GLY A 191 -13.40 23.33 -17.38
C GLY A 191 -14.34 22.13 -17.24
N GLN A 192 -14.19 21.09 -18.06
CA GLN A 192 -14.96 19.86 -18.00
C GLN A 192 -14.17 18.77 -17.28
N LEU A 193 -14.85 18.07 -16.37
CA LEU A 193 -14.32 16.93 -15.63
C LEU A 193 -14.65 15.64 -16.38
N THR A 194 -13.69 14.73 -16.51
CA THR A 194 -13.87 13.45 -17.22
C THR A 194 -13.78 12.23 -16.32
N TYR A 195 -13.22 12.38 -15.11
CA TYR A 195 -13.02 11.27 -14.19
C TYR A 195 -14.21 11.11 -13.24
N ALA A 196 -15.04 10.08 -13.50
CA ALA A 196 -16.32 9.85 -12.83
C ALA A 196 -16.22 9.80 -11.29
N ALA A 197 -15.21 9.12 -10.75
CA ALA A 197 -15.06 8.97 -9.30
C ALA A 197 -14.83 10.32 -8.58
N VAL A 198 -14.13 11.26 -9.22
CA VAL A 198 -13.97 12.62 -8.67
C VAL A 198 -15.28 13.41 -8.79
N GLY A 199 -16.04 13.22 -9.87
CA GLY A 199 -17.35 13.86 -10.05
C GLY A 199 -18.35 13.41 -8.99
N GLU A 200 -18.43 12.12 -8.71
CA GLU A 200 -19.25 11.56 -7.63
C GLU A 200 -18.83 12.10 -6.26
N ALA A 201 -17.53 12.08 -5.96
CA ALA A 201 -17.02 12.51 -4.66
C ALA A 201 -17.24 14.02 -4.38
N LEU A 202 -17.25 14.85 -5.42
CA LEU A 202 -17.38 16.31 -5.30
C LEU A 202 -18.74 16.87 -5.74
N GLY A 203 -19.64 16.03 -6.25
CA GLY A 203 -20.94 16.47 -6.79
C GLY A 203 -20.83 17.29 -8.07
N ILE A 204 -19.85 17.00 -8.93
CA ILE A 204 -19.57 17.71 -10.18
C ILE A 204 -19.96 16.82 -11.37
N GLU A 205 -20.66 17.39 -12.35
CA GLU A 205 -21.02 16.67 -13.58
C GLU A 205 -19.77 16.28 -14.38
N THR A 206 -19.76 15.06 -14.90
CA THR A 206 -18.65 14.51 -15.69
C THR A 206 -19.08 14.20 -17.11
N VAL A 207 -18.18 14.39 -18.07
CA VAL A 207 -18.36 13.98 -19.48
C VAL A 207 -17.44 12.82 -19.83
N HIS A 208 -17.81 12.00 -20.82
CA HIS A 208 -16.92 10.93 -21.29
C HIS A 208 -15.66 11.54 -21.93
N PRO A 209 -14.44 11.07 -21.63
CA PRO A 209 -13.21 11.67 -22.13
C PRO A 209 -13.10 11.68 -23.66
N GLU A 210 -13.71 10.71 -24.35
CA GLU A 210 -13.77 10.68 -25.82
C GLU A 210 -14.56 11.84 -26.42
N ALA A 211 -15.53 12.42 -25.68
CA ALA A 211 -16.28 13.58 -26.16
C ALA A 211 -15.41 14.85 -26.24
N LEU A 212 -14.24 14.83 -25.60
CA LEU A 212 -13.27 15.94 -25.61
C LEU A 212 -12.13 15.73 -26.62
N LEU A 213 -12.08 14.56 -27.29
CA LEU A 213 -11.14 14.24 -28.36
C LEU A 213 -11.55 14.82 -29.71
#